data_AF-A0A1I4J9R2-F1
#
_entry.id   AF-A0A1I4J9R2-F1
#
_cell.length_a   1.000
_cell.length_b   1.000
_cell.length_c   1.000
_cell.angle_alpha   90.00
_cell.angle_beta   90.00
_cell.angle_gamma   90.00
#
_symmetry.space_group_name_H-M   'P 1'
#
loop_
_entity.id
_entity.type
_entity.pdbx_description
1 polymer ?
#
loop_
_entity_poly.entity_id
_entity_poly.type
_entity_poly.pdbx_seq_one_letter_code
_entity_poly.pdbx_strand_id
1 'polypeptide(L)'
;MASDADQLCALPSQWYAVSYFYAAYHTVRAALMQDSVFSDLNRLKAHNIHWTPDDRRATHHQARKGRTQANAPGVNDLVKTLYPEIAIEYIQLHSASVAVRYVLGLGGYDAKALATAYTTIAEAAEAGTLTAPKGSA
;
A
#
# COMPACT_ATOMS: atom_id res chain seq x y z
N MET A 1 5.57 -27.19 15.51
CA MET A 1 5.75 -26.34 14.30
C MET A 1 5.30 -27.17 13.11
N ALA A 2 4.55 -26.59 12.18
CA ALA A 2 4.18 -27.29 10.94
C ALA A 2 5.43 -27.55 10.10
N SER A 3 5.51 -28.69 9.43
CA SER A 3 6.66 -29.04 8.58
C SER A 3 6.69 -28.17 7.32
N ASP A 4 7.85 -28.04 6.68
CA ASP A 4 7.98 -27.30 5.41
C ASP A 4 7.04 -27.83 4.32
N ALA A 5 6.74 -29.14 4.33
CA ALA A 5 5.78 -29.76 3.42
C ALA A 5 4.33 -29.31 3.68
N ASP A 6 3.94 -29.17 4.96
CA ASP A 6 2.61 -28.67 5.34
C ASP A 6 2.45 -27.19 4.94
N GLN A 7 3.52 -26.40 5.08
CA GLN A 7 3.54 -25.00 4.64
C GLN A 7 3.39 -24.90 3.12
N LEU A 8 4.10 -25.73 2.36
CA LEU A 8 3.99 -25.78 0.89
C LEU A 8 2.58 -26.16 0.42
N CYS A 9 1.94 -27.12 1.08
CA CYS A 9 0.56 -27.52 0.77
C CYS A 9 -0.48 -26.45 1.12
N ALA A 10 -0.22 -25.59 2.11
CA ALA A 10 -1.11 -24.50 2.50
C ALA A 10 -0.94 -23.24 1.62
N LEU A 11 0.14 -23.10 0.85
CA LEU A 11 0.36 -21.91 0.03
C LEU A 11 -0.72 -21.68 -1.04
N PRO A 12 -1.17 -22.69 -1.81
CA PRO A 12 -2.28 -22.53 -2.75
C PRO A 12 -3.53 -21.91 -2.11
N SER A 13 -3.84 -22.26 -0.87
CA SER A 13 -5.00 -21.72 -0.15
C SER A 13 -4.77 -20.34 0.44
N GLN A 14 -3.53 -19.83 0.50
CA GLN A 14 -3.17 -18.52 1.04
C GLN A 14 -3.04 -17.41 -0.02
N TRP A 15 -3.18 -17.75 -1.32
CA TRP A 15 -3.12 -16.78 -2.41
C TRP A 15 -4.17 -15.67 -2.34
N TYR A 16 -5.23 -15.83 -1.53
CA TYR A 16 -6.16 -14.73 -1.24
C TYR A 16 -5.44 -13.49 -0.69
N ALA A 17 -4.32 -13.63 0.04
CA ALA A 17 -3.57 -12.49 0.57
C ALA A 17 -2.93 -11.67 -0.56
N VAL A 18 -2.48 -12.35 -1.63
CA VAL A 18 -1.98 -11.70 -2.84
C VAL A 18 -3.11 -11.00 -3.57
N SER A 19 -4.28 -11.65 -3.70
CA SER A 19 -5.47 -11.06 -4.32
C SER A 19 -5.95 -9.82 -3.57
N TYR A 20 -6.08 -9.87 -2.24
CA TYR A 20 -6.46 -8.72 -1.41
C TYR A 20 -5.49 -7.57 -1.57
N PHE A 21 -4.18 -7.84 -1.56
CA PHE A 21 -3.19 -6.80 -1.77
C PHE A 21 -3.31 -6.14 -3.16
N TYR A 22 -3.44 -6.90 -4.24
CA TYR A 22 -3.53 -6.31 -5.57
C TYR A 22 -4.85 -5.55 -5.79
N ALA A 23 -5.95 -6.03 -5.22
CA ALA A 23 -7.21 -5.28 -5.21
C ALA A 23 -7.03 -3.94 -4.48
N ALA A 24 -6.49 -3.94 -3.27
CA ALA A 24 -6.19 -2.72 -2.50
C ALA A 24 -5.20 -1.80 -3.24
N TYR A 25 -4.16 -2.36 -3.88
CA TYR A 25 -3.20 -1.62 -4.69
C TYR A 25 -3.89 -0.87 -5.83
N HIS A 26 -4.77 -1.52 -6.60
CA HIS A 26 -5.47 -0.86 -7.70
C HIS A 26 -6.43 0.22 -7.20
N THR A 27 -7.12 -0.01 -6.09
CA THR A 27 -7.97 0.99 -5.43
C THR A 27 -7.18 2.24 -5.03
N VAL A 28 -6.07 2.06 -4.32
CA VAL A 28 -5.17 3.16 -3.92
C VAL A 28 -4.58 3.88 -5.13
N ARG A 29 -4.19 3.14 -6.17
CA ARG A 29 -3.68 3.74 -7.42
C ARG A 29 -4.72 4.62 -8.08
N ALA A 30 -5.99 4.20 -8.10
CA ALA A 30 -7.08 5.01 -8.62
C ALA A 30 -7.29 6.29 -7.78
N ALA A 31 -7.18 6.20 -6.45
CA ALA A 31 -7.26 7.37 -5.56
C ALA A 31 -6.10 8.35 -5.82
N LEU A 32 -4.85 7.88 -5.87
CA LEU A 32 -3.67 8.72 -6.16
C LEU A 32 -3.80 9.47 -7.49
N MET A 33 -4.37 8.84 -8.52
CA MET A 33 -4.56 9.46 -9.83
C MET A 33 -5.57 10.61 -9.80
N GLN A 34 -6.56 10.55 -8.90
CA GLN A 34 -7.65 11.50 -8.75
C GLN A 34 -7.41 12.54 -7.65
N ASP A 35 -6.45 12.31 -6.75
CA ASP A 35 -6.19 13.20 -5.62
C ASP A 35 -5.71 14.58 -6.07
N SER A 36 -6.48 15.60 -5.69
CA SER A 36 -6.21 17.01 -5.98
C SER A 36 -4.87 17.50 -5.46
N VAL A 37 -4.26 16.86 -4.45
CA VAL A 37 -2.96 17.26 -3.90
C VAL A 37 -1.88 17.31 -4.98
N PHE A 38 -1.92 16.41 -5.96
CA PHE A 38 -0.94 16.38 -7.05
C PHE A 38 -1.16 17.49 -8.09
N SER A 39 -2.28 18.19 -8.03
CA SER A 39 -2.56 19.37 -8.88
C SER A 39 -2.19 20.69 -8.17
N ASP A 40 -1.86 20.64 -6.88
CA ASP A 40 -1.44 21.80 -6.07
C ASP A 40 -0.02 21.58 -5.56
N LEU A 41 0.96 22.17 -6.25
CA LEU A 41 2.38 21.98 -5.93
C LEU A 41 2.74 22.43 -4.51
N ASN A 42 2.10 23.47 -3.99
CA ASN A 42 2.39 23.98 -2.66
C ASN A 42 1.89 22.99 -1.59
N ARG A 43 0.66 22.49 -1.76
CA ARG A 43 0.12 21.45 -0.87
C ARG A 43 0.93 20.16 -0.96
N LEU A 44 1.32 19.72 -2.16
CA LEU A 44 2.15 18.53 -2.33
C LEU A 44 3.49 18.65 -1.61
N LYS A 45 4.17 19.80 -1.76
CA LYS A 45 5.46 20.06 -1.14
C LYS A 45 5.40 20.19 0.38
N ALA A 46 4.24 20.53 0.96
CA ALA A 46 4.02 20.52 2.40
C ALA A 46 4.14 19.10 3.00
N HIS A 47 3.84 18.06 2.21
CA HIS A 47 4.06 16.67 2.62
C HIS A 47 5.50 16.22 2.40
N ASN A 48 6.10 16.58 1.26
CA ASN A 48 7.50 16.30 0.98
C ASN A 48 8.03 17.25 -0.12
N ILE A 49 9.08 18.01 0.20
CA ILE A 49 9.65 19.01 -0.71
C ILE A 49 10.19 18.44 -2.03
N HIS A 50 10.52 17.14 -2.06
CA HIS A 50 11.06 16.46 -3.23
C HIS A 50 9.99 15.82 -4.12
N TRP A 51 8.72 15.85 -3.71
CA TRP A 51 7.65 15.25 -4.51
C TRP A 51 7.21 16.15 -5.66
N THR A 52 6.79 15.50 -6.73
CA THR A 52 6.36 16.08 -7.99
C THR A 52 4.94 15.59 -8.34
N PRO A 53 4.18 16.37 -9.14
CA PRO A 53 2.87 15.93 -9.63
C PRO A 53 2.84 14.57 -10.33
N ASP A 54 3.98 14.13 -10.90
CA ASP A 54 4.08 12.85 -11.59
C ASP A 54 4.26 11.65 -10.66
N ASP A 55 4.57 11.87 -9.37
CA ASP A 55 4.74 10.80 -8.39
C ASP A 55 3.44 10.01 -8.16
N ARG A 56 2.26 10.57 -8.46
CA ARG A 56 0.99 9.81 -8.50
C ARG A 56 1.03 8.61 -9.45
N ARG A 57 1.95 8.60 -10.41
CA ARG A 57 2.14 7.51 -11.38
C ARG A 57 3.10 6.43 -10.89
N ALA A 58 3.68 6.54 -9.69
CA ALA A 58 4.62 5.57 -9.13
C ALA A 58 4.06 4.13 -9.13
N THR A 59 4.77 3.21 -9.78
CA THR A 59 4.35 1.80 -9.91
C THR A 59 5.07 0.87 -8.95
N HIS A 60 6.22 1.29 -8.41
CA HIS A 60 6.99 0.53 -7.42
C HIS A 60 6.38 0.64 -6.03
N HIS A 61 6.43 -0.45 -5.25
CA HIS A 61 5.84 -0.46 -3.90
C HIS A 61 6.63 0.39 -2.90
N GLN A 62 7.95 0.49 -3.01
CA GLN A 62 8.82 1.21 -2.05
C GLN A 62 9.89 1.99 -2.81
N ALA A 63 10.26 3.18 -2.32
CA ALA A 63 11.40 3.93 -2.85
C ALA A 63 12.67 3.06 -2.92
N ARG A 64 13.40 3.14 -4.05
CA ARG A 64 14.66 2.39 -4.21
C ARG A 64 15.76 3.08 -3.40
N LYS A 65 16.25 2.47 -2.32
CA LYS A 65 17.45 2.96 -1.61
C LYS A 65 18.68 2.83 -2.52
N GLY A 66 19.50 3.90 -2.57
CA GLY A 66 20.89 3.80 -3.05
C GLY A 66 21.24 4.48 -4.38
N ARG A 67 20.36 5.29 -4.98
CA ARG A 67 20.76 6.19 -6.07
C ARG A 67 20.67 7.64 -5.62
N THR A 68 21.62 8.44 -6.08
CA THR A 68 21.93 9.84 -5.69
C THR A 68 20.86 10.87 -6.06
N GLN A 69 19.63 10.43 -6.36
CA GLN A 69 18.47 11.31 -6.49
C GLN A 69 17.63 11.20 -5.22
N ALA A 70 17.06 12.31 -4.76
CA ALA A 70 15.94 12.27 -3.83
C ALA A 70 14.93 11.25 -4.38
N ASN A 71 14.83 10.08 -3.74
CA ASN A 71 14.24 8.91 -4.39
C ASN A 71 12.74 9.17 -4.57
N ALA A 72 12.27 9.08 -5.82
CA ALA A 72 10.86 9.13 -6.13
C ALA A 72 10.10 8.13 -5.22
N PRO A 73 9.02 8.56 -4.55
CA PRO A 73 8.32 7.75 -3.57
C PRO A 73 7.74 6.50 -4.23
N GLY A 74 7.73 5.38 -3.51
CA GLY A 74 6.90 4.24 -3.86
C GLY A 74 5.46 4.44 -3.41
N VAL A 75 4.57 3.56 -3.87
CA VAL A 75 3.16 3.60 -3.49
C VAL A 75 2.99 3.52 -1.97
N ASN A 76 3.80 2.72 -1.27
CA ASN A 76 3.72 2.61 0.18
C ASN A 76 4.16 3.89 0.89
N ASP A 77 5.10 4.64 0.31
CA ASP A 77 5.53 5.93 0.85
C ASP A 77 4.40 6.96 0.70
N LEU A 78 3.76 6.98 -0.48
CA LEU A 78 2.59 7.83 -0.74
C LEU A 78 1.43 7.50 0.19
N VAL A 79 1.07 6.22 0.35
CA VAL A 79 -0.04 5.80 1.23
C VAL A 79 0.22 6.22 2.67
N LYS A 80 1.42 5.99 3.20
CA LYS A 80 1.75 6.35 4.59
C LYS A 80 1.58 7.84 4.87
N THR A 81 1.88 8.69 3.89
CA THR A 81 1.84 10.14 4.06
C THR A 81 0.47 10.74 3.71
N LEU A 82 -0.15 10.25 2.64
CA LEU A 82 -1.37 10.85 2.08
C LEU A 82 -2.64 10.16 2.57
N TYR A 83 -2.60 8.88 2.93
CA TYR A 83 -3.76 8.11 3.39
C TYR A 83 -3.43 7.42 4.74
N PRO A 84 -3.07 8.19 5.78
CA PRO A 84 -2.64 7.62 7.06
C PRO A 84 -3.71 6.71 7.70
N GLU A 85 -4.99 6.92 7.41
CA GLU A 85 -6.13 6.16 7.92
C GLU A 85 -6.16 4.70 7.45
N ILE A 86 -5.47 4.35 6.36
CA ILE A 86 -5.38 2.97 5.84
C ILE A 86 -3.93 2.46 5.78
N ALA A 87 -2.97 3.25 6.29
CA ALA A 87 -1.56 2.97 6.07
C ALA A 87 -1.12 1.65 6.72
N ILE A 88 -1.67 1.31 7.89
CA ILE A 88 -1.31 0.08 8.60
C ILE A 88 -1.82 -1.13 7.80
N GLU A 89 -3.09 -1.11 7.43
CA GLU A 89 -3.82 -2.14 6.70
C GLU A 89 -3.16 -2.42 5.35
N TYR A 90 -2.83 -1.36 4.62
CA TYR A 90 -2.20 -1.46 3.31
C TYR A 90 -0.81 -2.09 3.39
N ILE A 91 -0.01 -1.70 4.39
CA ILE A 91 1.33 -2.25 4.60
C ILE A 91 1.26 -3.71 5.06
N GLN A 92 0.28 -4.05 5.90
CA GLN A 92 0.01 -5.43 6.32
C GLN A 92 -0.32 -6.31 5.11
N LEU A 93 -1.25 -5.89 4.24
CA LEU A 93 -1.58 -6.63 3.02
C LEU A 93 -0.38 -6.81 2.10
N HIS A 94 0.42 -5.75 1.90
CA HIS A 94 1.64 -5.83 1.10
C HIS A 94 2.63 -6.87 1.66
N SER A 95 2.84 -6.85 2.97
CA SER A 95 3.81 -7.71 3.65
C SER A 95 3.38 -9.18 3.60
N ALA A 96 2.09 -9.46 3.85
CA ALA A 96 1.51 -10.80 3.69
C ALA A 96 1.61 -11.30 2.24
N SER A 97 1.31 -10.44 1.25
CA SER A 97 1.44 -10.78 -0.18
C SER A 97 2.89 -11.09 -0.58
N VAL A 98 3.87 -10.37 -0.04
CA VAL A 98 5.30 -10.68 -0.22
C VAL A 98 5.62 -12.05 0.38
N ALA A 99 5.22 -12.31 1.63
CA ALA A 99 5.49 -13.58 2.31
C ALA A 99 4.93 -14.78 1.52
N VAL A 100 3.68 -14.71 1.05
CA VAL A 100 3.05 -15.78 0.26
C VAL A 100 3.80 -16.02 -1.05
N ARG A 101 4.15 -14.95 -1.78
CA ARG A 101 4.88 -15.06 -3.06
C ARG A 101 6.28 -15.67 -2.91
N TYR A 102 6.92 -15.47 -1.76
CA TYR A 102 8.24 -16.02 -1.46
C TYR A 102 8.19 -17.29 -0.59
N VAL A 103 7.05 -18.00 -0.57
CA VAL A 103 6.93 -19.35 0.01
C VAL A 103 7.10 -19.35 1.54
N LEU A 104 6.84 -18.22 2.20
CA LEU A 104 6.91 -18.06 3.67
C LEU A 104 5.53 -18.17 4.35
N GLY A 105 4.51 -18.58 3.58
CA GLY A 105 3.12 -18.54 4.02
C GLY A 105 2.63 -17.12 4.30
N LEU A 106 1.76 -16.96 5.31
CA LEU A 106 1.25 -15.64 5.71
C LEU A 106 2.26 -14.79 6.50
N GLY A 107 3.49 -15.26 6.76
CA GLY A 107 4.50 -14.44 7.46
C GLY A 107 4.08 -13.97 8.85
N GLY A 108 3.25 -14.75 9.55
CA GLY A 108 2.74 -14.42 10.89
C GLY A 108 1.46 -13.59 10.92
N TYR A 109 0.88 -13.24 9.76
CA TYR A 109 -0.41 -12.55 9.68
C TYR A 109 -1.59 -13.52 9.81
N ASP A 110 -2.64 -13.09 10.49
CA ASP A 110 -3.90 -13.82 10.61
C ASP A 110 -4.82 -13.60 9.39
N ALA A 111 -5.48 -14.67 8.94
CA ALA A 111 -6.33 -14.65 7.75
C ALA A 111 -7.53 -13.69 7.88
N LYS A 112 -8.18 -13.67 9.05
CA LYS A 112 -9.33 -12.79 9.31
C LYS A 112 -8.88 -11.34 9.37
N ALA A 113 -7.74 -11.06 9.99
CA ALA A 113 -7.15 -9.72 10.01
C ALA A 113 -6.84 -9.19 8.60
N LEU A 114 -6.37 -10.03 7.68
CA LEU A 114 -6.14 -9.64 6.29
C LEU A 114 -7.44 -9.32 5.54
N ALA A 115 -8.51 -10.09 5.77
CA ALA A 115 -9.81 -9.78 5.21
C ALA A 115 -10.34 -8.44 5.73
N THR A 116 -10.26 -8.19 7.05
CA THR A 116 -10.63 -6.91 7.65
C THR A 116 -9.81 -5.75 7.08
N ALA A 117 -8.49 -5.90 6.95
CA ALA A 117 -7.62 -4.88 6.38
C ALA A 117 -8.04 -4.50 4.94
N TYR A 118 -8.41 -5.48 4.12
CA TYR A 118 -8.93 -5.22 2.78
C TYR A 118 -10.27 -4.46 2.83
N THR A 119 -11.21 -4.90 3.67
CA THR A 119 -12.51 -4.25 3.83
C THR A 119 -12.35 -2.78 4.25
N THR A 120 -11.49 -2.48 5.22
CA THR A 120 -11.22 -1.09 5.65
C THR A 120 -10.77 -0.20 4.47
N ILE A 121 -9.88 -0.70 3.61
CA ILE A 121 -9.40 0.06 2.45
C ILE A 121 -10.51 0.24 1.41
N ALA A 122 -11.30 -0.81 1.15
CA ALA A 122 -12.41 -0.75 0.22
C ALA A 122 -13.48 0.25 0.67
N GLU A 123 -13.85 0.22 1.95
CA GLU A 123 -14.83 1.14 2.54
C GLU A 123 -14.35 2.59 2.50
N ALA A 124 -13.07 2.85 2.82
CA ALA A 124 -12.49 4.19 2.71
C ALA A 124 -12.51 4.72 1.26
N ALA A 125 -12.28 3.85 0.29
CA ALA A 125 -12.35 4.20 -1.12
C ALA A 125 -13.78 4.48 -1.58
N GLU A 126 -14.74 3.63 -1.21
CA GLU A 126 -16.16 3.80 -1.52
C GLU A 126 -16.74 5.07 -0.88
N ALA A 127 -16.31 5.39 0.34
CA ALA A 127 -16.67 6.61 1.04
C ALA A 127 -15.99 7.87 0.47
N GLY A 128 -15.02 7.72 -0.45
CA GLY A 128 -14.27 8.82 -1.04
C GLY A 128 -13.34 9.53 -0.03
N THR A 129 -12.92 8.83 1.03
CA THR A 129 -12.10 9.43 2.10
C THR A 129 -10.61 9.35 1.84
N LEU A 130 -10.18 8.55 0.86
CA LEU A 130 -8.78 8.45 0.42
C LEU A 130 -8.33 9.74 -0.28
N THR A 131 -8.04 10.75 0.55
CA THR A 131 -7.65 12.09 0.12
C THR A 131 -6.56 12.61 1.02
N ALA A 132 -5.56 13.26 0.44
CA ALA A 132 -4.46 13.84 1.19
C ALA A 132 -4.97 14.81 2.28
N PRO A 133 -4.42 14.75 3.51
CA PRO A 133 -4.74 15.69 4.55
C PRO A 133 -4.56 17.12 4.04
N LYS A 134 -5.43 18.03 4.51
CA LYS A 134 -5.18 19.46 4.37
C LYS A 134 -3.96 19.75 5.24
N GLY A 135 -2.76 19.81 4.65
CA GLY A 135 -1.51 20.01 5.38
C GLY A 135 -1.63 21.13 6.40
N SER A 136 -1.17 20.88 7.62
CA SER A 136 -1.09 21.90 8.67
C SER A 136 -0.14 23.00 8.18
N ALA A 137 -0.67 24.21 8.02
CA ALA A 137 0.10 25.41 7.72
C ALA A 137 1.09 25.74 8.84
#